data_AF-A0A952GL53-F1
#
_entry.id   AF-A0A952GL53-F1
#
_cell.length_a   1.000
_cell.length_b   1.000
_cell.length_c   1.000
_cell.angle_alpha   90.00
_cell.angle_beta   90.00
_cell.angle_gamma   90.00
#
_symmetry.space_group_name_H-M   'P 1'
#
loop_
_entity.id
_entity.type
_entity.pdbx_description
1 polymer ?
#
loop_
_entity_poly.entity_id
_entity_poly.type
_entity_poly.pdbx_seq_one_letter_code
_entity_poly.pdbx_strand_id
1 'polypeptide(L)'
;LRIEGVVVEYLEGVDDLAAHLRDFRPGPERRVGVLVDHLVPGSKENRIAQSVAKSPVGKHVLIVGHPFVDIWAAVKPQRLGKDAWPTIPRNVEWKKGVCQTFGWPHRDQADIARAWKQILSKVTSYADLEPALLGRVEELIDFVTN
;
A
#
# COMPACT_ATOMS: atom_id res chain seq x y z
N LEU A 1 6.14 -5.01 -15.38
CA LEU A 1 4.86 -5.35 -16.03
C LEU A 1 4.42 -4.09 -16.78
N ARG A 2 4.47 -4.08 -18.11
CA ARG A 2 4.01 -2.93 -18.92
C ARG A 2 2.77 -3.42 -19.67
N ILE A 3 1.64 -3.39 -18.98
CA ILE A 3 0.34 -3.41 -19.64
C ILE A 3 0.26 -2.03 -20.30
N GLU A 4 0.17 -1.99 -21.63
CA GLU A 4 0.38 -0.79 -22.44
C GLU A 4 -0.39 0.41 -21.88
N GLY A 5 0.34 1.39 -21.33
CA GLY A 5 -0.22 2.65 -20.80
C GLY A 5 -0.17 2.87 -19.28
N VAL A 6 0.08 1.84 -18.45
CA VAL A 6 0.09 2.01 -16.97
C VAL A 6 1.49 2.27 -16.44
N VAL A 7 1.65 3.36 -15.68
CA VAL A 7 2.86 3.71 -14.93
C VAL A 7 2.55 3.61 -13.44
N VAL A 8 3.47 3.00 -12.68
CA VAL A 8 3.36 2.91 -11.22
C VAL A 8 4.47 3.75 -10.61
N GLU A 9 4.07 4.71 -9.77
CA GLU A 9 4.97 5.60 -9.06
C GLU A 9 4.78 5.43 -7.56
N TYR A 10 5.88 5.50 -6.82
CA TYR A 10 5.82 5.53 -5.37
C TYR A 10 5.38 6.90 -4.89
N LEU A 11 4.42 6.92 -3.97
CA LEU A 11 3.97 8.11 -3.28
C LEU A 11 4.46 8.05 -1.84
N GLU A 12 5.33 8.99 -1.44
CA GLU A 12 5.93 9.01 -0.10
C GLU A 12 4.87 9.18 1.00
N GLY A 13 3.77 9.84 0.68
CA GLY A 13 2.57 9.91 1.50
C GLY A 13 1.41 10.58 0.76
N VAL A 14 0.19 10.31 1.22
CA VAL A 14 -1.04 10.84 0.58
C VAL A 14 -1.15 12.38 0.67
N ASP A 15 -0.33 13.03 1.49
CA ASP A 15 -0.24 14.48 1.63
C ASP A 15 0.05 15.19 0.31
N ASP A 16 0.96 14.63 -0.48
CA ASP A 16 1.39 15.24 -1.73
C ASP A 16 0.46 14.88 -2.90
N LEU A 17 -0.53 14.02 -2.69
CA LEU A 17 -1.43 13.55 -3.73
C LEU A 17 -2.09 14.72 -4.48
N ALA A 18 -2.52 15.76 -3.76
CA ALA A 18 -3.15 16.91 -4.38
C ALA A 18 -2.22 17.66 -5.35
N ALA A 19 -0.91 17.72 -5.07
CA ALA A 19 0.07 18.32 -5.96
C ALA A 19 0.29 17.46 -7.21
N HIS A 20 0.51 16.17 -7.02
CA HIS A 20 0.67 15.21 -8.11
C HIS A 20 -0.54 15.19 -9.04
N LEU A 21 -1.77 15.25 -8.52
CA LEU A 21 -2.99 15.30 -9.33
C LEU A 21 -3.12 16.61 -10.13
N ARG A 22 -2.64 17.75 -9.59
CA ARG A 22 -2.64 19.01 -10.35
C ARG A 22 -1.67 18.98 -11.52
N ASP A 23 -0.47 18.44 -11.29
CA ASP A 23 0.56 18.36 -12.32
C ASP A 23 0.22 17.32 -13.36
N PHE A 24 -0.28 16.16 -12.91
CA PHE A 24 -0.78 15.14 -13.80
C PHE A 24 -1.96 15.67 -14.59
N ARG A 25 -3.03 16.22 -13.99
CA ARG A 25 -4.31 16.57 -14.65
C ARG A 25 -5.08 15.32 -15.14
N PRO A 26 -5.64 14.52 -14.22
CA PRO A 26 -6.46 13.37 -14.58
C PRO A 26 -7.65 13.73 -15.47
N GLY A 27 -7.99 12.85 -16.38
CA GLY A 27 -9.03 13.04 -17.38
C GLY A 27 -9.61 11.71 -17.88
N PRO A 28 -10.58 11.75 -18.80
CA PRO A 28 -11.25 10.54 -19.32
C PRO A 28 -10.27 9.49 -19.87
N GLU A 29 -9.20 9.93 -20.52
CA GLU A 29 -8.19 9.09 -21.17
C GLU A 29 -6.92 8.89 -20.33
N ARG A 30 -6.89 9.42 -19.11
CA ARG A 30 -5.71 9.39 -18.23
C ARG A 30 -6.12 9.44 -16.77
N ARG A 31 -6.52 8.27 -16.27
CA ARG A 31 -7.01 8.10 -14.90
C ARG A 31 -5.85 7.83 -13.94
N VAL A 32 -6.11 8.07 -12.66
CA VAL A 32 -5.15 7.80 -11.59
C VAL A 32 -5.76 6.82 -10.59
N GLY A 33 -5.06 5.73 -10.34
CA GLY A 33 -5.33 4.82 -9.24
C GLY A 33 -4.34 5.06 -8.11
N VAL A 34 -4.82 5.17 -6.88
CA VAL A 34 -3.99 5.36 -5.68
C VAL A 34 -4.32 4.26 -4.69
N LEU A 35 -3.30 3.47 -4.34
CA LEU A 35 -3.36 2.55 -3.21
C LEU A 35 -2.77 3.25 -1.99
N VAL A 36 -3.57 3.43 -0.95
CA VAL A 36 -3.12 3.98 0.33
C VAL A 36 -3.15 2.92 1.42
N ASP A 37 -2.16 2.96 2.28
CA ASP A 37 -2.16 2.31 3.57
C ASP A 37 -3.14 3.04 4.52
N HIS A 38 -3.79 2.29 5.41
CA HIS A 38 -4.63 2.83 6.50
C HIS A 38 -5.78 3.78 6.10
N LEU A 39 -6.49 3.49 5.01
CA LEU A 39 -7.71 4.21 4.64
C LEU A 39 -8.89 3.88 5.58
N VAL A 40 -8.89 4.48 6.77
CA VAL A 40 -9.88 4.23 7.83
C VAL A 40 -10.78 5.45 8.02
N PRO A 41 -12.10 5.28 8.27
CA PRO A 41 -12.98 6.39 8.58
C PRO A 41 -12.42 7.30 9.70
N GLY A 42 -12.46 8.60 9.46
CA GLY A 42 -11.91 9.62 10.37
C GLY A 42 -10.39 9.83 10.28
N SER A 43 -9.63 8.99 9.57
CA SER A 43 -8.19 9.19 9.38
C SER A 43 -7.87 10.40 8.49
N LYS A 44 -6.60 10.80 8.47
CA LYS A 44 -6.11 11.88 7.61
C LYS A 44 -6.24 11.49 6.12
N GLU A 45 -5.87 10.25 5.81
CA GLU A 45 -5.93 9.64 4.48
C GLU A 45 -7.37 9.63 3.97
N ASN A 46 -8.32 9.24 4.81
CA ASN A 46 -9.74 9.28 4.46
C ASN A 46 -10.24 10.70 4.19
N ARG A 47 -9.79 11.71 4.96
CA ARG A 47 -10.14 13.12 4.68
C ARG A 47 -9.59 13.58 3.33
N ILE A 48 -8.36 13.21 3.00
CA ILE A 48 -7.75 13.55 1.70
C ILE A 48 -8.49 12.85 0.57
N ALA A 49 -8.80 11.56 0.72
CA ALA A 49 -9.55 10.80 -0.28
C ALA A 49 -10.92 11.42 -0.57
N GLN A 50 -11.65 11.83 0.47
CA GLN A 50 -12.92 12.53 0.32
C GLN A 50 -12.77 13.90 -0.36
N SER A 51 -11.70 14.63 -0.08
CA SER A 51 -11.42 15.92 -0.73
C SER A 51 -11.16 15.74 -2.22
N VAL A 52 -10.38 14.73 -2.61
CA VAL A 52 -10.12 14.40 -4.02
C VAL A 52 -11.40 13.97 -4.72
N ALA A 53 -12.20 13.10 -4.11
CA ALA A 53 -13.47 12.63 -4.69
C ALA A 53 -14.45 13.79 -4.99
N LYS A 54 -14.43 14.84 -4.18
CA LYS A 54 -15.26 16.05 -4.36
C LYS A 54 -14.66 17.07 -5.34
N SER A 55 -13.43 16.86 -5.80
CA SER A 55 -12.74 17.78 -6.71
C SER A 55 -13.22 17.62 -8.16
N PRO A 56 -12.93 18.59 -9.06
CA PRO A 56 -13.29 18.48 -10.48
C PRO A 56 -12.74 17.24 -11.20
N VAL A 57 -11.61 16.70 -10.71
CA VAL A 57 -10.97 15.50 -11.27
C VAL A 57 -11.38 14.21 -10.56
N GLY A 58 -12.23 14.27 -9.52
CA GLY A 58 -12.56 13.13 -8.66
C GLY A 58 -13.12 11.93 -9.42
N LYS A 59 -13.88 12.14 -10.50
CA LYS A 59 -14.37 11.07 -11.38
C LYS A 59 -13.28 10.33 -12.17
N HIS A 60 -12.05 10.84 -12.18
CA HIS A 60 -10.89 10.28 -12.87
C HIS A 60 -9.81 9.80 -11.90
N VAL A 61 -10.10 9.79 -10.60
CA VAL A 61 -9.19 9.34 -9.55
C VAL A 61 -9.90 8.32 -8.65
N LEU A 62 -9.34 7.12 -8.54
CA LEU A 62 -9.79 6.10 -7.60
C LEU A 62 -8.75 5.97 -6.49
N ILE A 63 -9.20 6.11 -5.24
CA ILE A 63 -8.36 5.93 -4.06
C ILE A 63 -8.94 4.76 -3.28
N VAL A 64 -8.16 3.70 -3.14
CA VAL A 64 -8.51 2.51 -2.34
C VAL A 64 -7.44 2.29 -1.28
N GLY A 65 -7.79 1.54 -0.24
CA GLY A 65 -6.80 1.10 0.75
C GLY A 65 -6.83 -0.39 1.00
N HIS A 66 -5.83 -0.86 1.75
CA HIS A 66 -5.72 -2.25 2.16
C HIS A 66 -5.98 -2.44 3.65
N PRO A 67 -6.42 -3.64 4.11
CA PRO A 67 -6.78 -3.86 5.51
C PRO A 67 -5.58 -4.04 6.45
N PHE A 68 -4.36 -4.08 5.91
CA PHE A 68 -3.16 -4.34 6.68
C PHE A 68 -2.67 -3.13 7.48
N VAL A 69 -2.13 -3.40 8.66
CA VAL A 69 -1.45 -2.40 9.52
C VAL A 69 -0.11 -1.95 8.94
N ASP A 70 0.47 -2.73 8.04
CA ASP A 70 1.62 -2.34 7.25
C ASP A 70 1.68 -3.24 6.01
N ILE A 71 2.28 -2.74 4.93
CA ILE A 71 2.41 -3.50 3.68
C ILE A 71 3.16 -4.82 3.86
N TRP A 72 4.03 -4.95 4.88
CA TRP A 72 4.67 -6.23 5.22
C TRP A 72 3.64 -7.35 5.42
N ALA A 73 2.53 -7.05 6.10
CA ALA A 73 1.49 -8.04 6.39
C ALA A 73 0.68 -8.46 5.16
N ALA A 74 0.88 -7.80 4.01
CA ALA A 74 0.31 -8.24 2.74
C ALA A 74 1.06 -9.41 2.11
N VAL A 75 2.25 -9.77 2.62
CA VAL A 75 2.97 -10.99 2.22
C VAL A 75 2.46 -12.17 3.05
N LYS A 76 2.16 -13.30 2.42
CA LYS A 76 1.73 -14.51 3.14
C LYS A 76 2.82 -14.97 4.12
N PRO A 77 2.54 -15.15 5.41
CA PRO A 77 3.55 -15.48 6.42
C PRO A 77 4.24 -16.83 6.15
N GLN A 78 3.59 -17.75 5.42
CA GLN A 78 4.16 -19.04 5.04
C GLN A 78 5.40 -18.89 4.15
N ARG A 79 5.53 -17.78 3.41
CA ARG A 79 6.74 -17.44 2.63
C ARG A 79 7.96 -17.18 3.52
N LEU A 80 7.71 -16.87 4.77
CA LEU A 80 8.71 -16.63 5.81
C LEU A 80 8.90 -17.85 6.73
N GLY A 81 8.24 -18.98 6.43
CA GLY A 81 8.20 -20.16 7.30
C GLY A 81 7.45 -19.92 8.61
N LYS A 82 6.43 -19.05 8.59
CA LYS A 82 5.59 -18.71 9.74
C LYS A 82 4.13 -19.08 9.45
N ASP A 83 3.42 -19.52 10.48
CA ASP A 83 2.00 -19.86 10.34
C ASP A 83 1.10 -18.62 10.23
N ALA A 84 1.47 -17.55 10.94
CA ALA A 84 0.76 -16.29 10.97
C ALA A 84 1.71 -15.10 11.23
N TRP A 85 1.27 -13.90 10.87
CA TRP A 85 1.86 -12.66 11.37
C TRP A 85 1.55 -12.49 12.87
N PRO A 86 2.46 -11.91 13.66
CA PRO A 86 2.22 -11.71 15.08
C PRO A 86 1.24 -10.56 15.30
N THR A 87 0.40 -10.70 16.32
CA THR A 87 -0.45 -9.61 16.78
C THR A 87 0.36 -8.65 17.63
N ILE A 88 0.61 -7.45 17.12
CA ILE A 88 1.37 -6.41 17.82
C ILE A 88 0.41 -5.43 18.52
N PRO A 89 0.59 -5.16 19.82
CA PRO A 89 -0.19 -4.15 20.53
C PRO A 89 -0.10 -2.76 19.86
N ARG A 90 -1.21 -2.01 19.84
CA ARG A 90 -1.28 -0.71 19.15
C ARG A 90 -0.32 0.36 19.69
N ASN A 91 0.15 0.21 20.92
CA ASN A 91 1.13 1.11 21.55
C ASN A 91 2.59 0.77 21.21
N VAL A 92 2.82 -0.28 20.42
CA VAL A 92 4.14 -0.69 19.95
C VAL A 92 4.23 -0.36 18.46
N GLU A 93 5.37 0.22 18.04
CA GLU A 93 5.63 0.42 16.63
C GLU A 93 5.64 -0.95 15.93
N TRP A 94 4.79 -1.09 14.91
CA TRP A 94 4.41 -2.40 14.39
C TRP A 94 5.60 -3.17 13.82
N LYS A 95 6.49 -2.55 13.03
CA LYS A 95 7.64 -3.21 12.41
C LYS A 95 8.64 -3.70 13.44
N LYS A 96 8.94 -2.89 14.46
CA LYS A 96 9.75 -3.28 15.60
C LYS A 96 9.13 -4.42 16.38
N GLY A 97 7.82 -4.38 16.63
CA GLY A 97 7.09 -5.46 17.29
C GLY A 97 7.20 -6.78 16.52
N VAL A 98 6.97 -6.75 15.20
CA VAL A 98 7.14 -7.91 14.32
C VAL A 98 8.56 -8.47 14.40
N CYS A 99 9.56 -7.61 14.22
CA CYS A 99 10.96 -8.04 14.28
C CYS A 99 11.30 -8.63 15.65
N GLN A 100 10.85 -8.01 16.73
CA GLN A 100 11.04 -8.52 18.08
C GLN A 100 10.41 -9.91 18.26
N THR A 101 9.15 -10.10 17.86
CA THR A 101 8.46 -11.41 17.99
C THR A 101 9.08 -12.49 17.12
N PHE A 102 9.58 -12.13 15.94
CA PHE A 102 10.25 -13.08 15.04
C PHE A 102 11.74 -13.28 15.35
N GLY A 103 12.29 -12.59 16.35
CA GLY A 103 13.70 -12.70 16.74
C GLY A 103 14.66 -12.03 15.75
N TRP A 104 14.19 -11.07 14.96
CA TRP A 104 14.99 -10.31 14.00
C TRP A 104 15.60 -9.04 14.64
N PRO A 105 16.74 -8.54 14.12
CA PRO A 105 17.29 -7.24 14.51
C PRO A 105 16.27 -6.11 14.33
N HIS A 106 16.23 -5.15 15.26
CA HIS A 106 15.24 -4.07 15.29
C HIS A 106 15.69 -2.80 16.04
N ARG A 107 17.01 -2.56 16.11
CA ARG A 107 17.57 -1.47 16.92
C ARG A 107 17.42 -0.11 16.24
N ASP A 108 17.55 -0.10 14.91
CA ASP A 108 17.57 1.11 14.10
C ASP A 108 16.84 0.90 12.76
N GLN A 109 16.79 1.95 11.95
CA GLN A 109 16.16 1.91 10.62
C GLN A 109 16.87 0.95 9.67
N ALA A 110 18.18 0.72 9.82
CA ALA A 110 18.91 -0.20 8.96
C ALA A 110 18.50 -1.65 9.24
N ASP A 111 18.27 -2.01 10.49
CA ASP A 111 17.73 -3.30 10.89
C ASP A 111 16.32 -3.51 10.31
N ILE A 112 15.43 -2.50 10.38
CA ILE A 112 14.09 -2.55 9.77
C ILE A 112 14.16 -2.68 8.24
N ALA A 113 15.05 -1.95 7.58
CA ALA A 113 15.25 -2.04 6.14
C ALA A 113 15.78 -3.42 5.71
N ARG A 114 16.62 -4.07 6.53
CA ARG A 114 17.07 -5.46 6.29
C ARG A 114 15.93 -6.46 6.44
N ALA A 115 15.09 -6.32 7.46
CA ALA A 115 13.90 -7.14 7.62
C ALA A 115 12.97 -7.00 6.40
N TRP A 116 12.77 -5.78 5.89
CA TRP A 116 12.01 -5.57 4.67
C TRP A 116 12.62 -6.26 3.44
N LYS A 117 13.94 -6.12 3.24
CA LYS A 117 14.65 -6.83 2.16
C LYS A 117 14.50 -8.34 2.27
N GLN A 118 14.57 -8.88 3.49
CA GLN A 118 14.37 -10.31 3.74
C GLN A 118 12.96 -10.74 3.36
N ILE A 119 11.92 -9.99 3.76
CA ILE A 119 10.53 -10.28 3.41
C ILE A 119 10.35 -10.26 1.88
N LEU A 120 10.79 -9.18 1.22
CA LEU A 120 10.70 -9.04 -0.23
C LEU A 120 11.42 -10.15 -0.99
N SER A 121 12.56 -10.64 -0.48
CA SER A 121 13.30 -11.74 -1.11
C SER A 121 12.52 -13.05 -1.19
N LYS A 122 11.42 -13.18 -0.44
CA LYS A 122 10.55 -14.38 -0.43
C LYS A 122 9.31 -14.24 -1.33
N VAL A 123 9.08 -13.05 -1.88
CA VAL A 123 7.99 -12.76 -2.82
C VAL A 123 8.52 -12.97 -4.24
N THR A 124 7.97 -13.96 -4.91
CA THR A 124 8.38 -14.37 -6.27
C THR A 124 7.24 -14.23 -7.27
N SER A 125 5.99 -14.21 -6.79
CA SER A 125 4.78 -14.05 -7.61
C SER A 125 3.69 -13.35 -6.81
N TYR A 126 2.67 -12.82 -7.48
CA TYR A 126 1.46 -12.29 -6.85
C TYR A 126 0.78 -13.34 -5.94
N ALA A 127 0.96 -14.63 -6.22
CA ALA A 127 0.42 -15.72 -5.41
C ALA A 127 1.00 -15.78 -3.98
N ASP A 128 2.14 -15.12 -3.75
CA ASP A 128 2.79 -15.00 -2.43
C ASP A 128 2.16 -13.88 -1.57
N LEU A 129 1.20 -13.13 -2.11
CA LEU A 129 0.53 -12.02 -1.44
C LEU A 129 -0.89 -12.41 -0.98
N GLU A 130 -1.36 -11.72 0.03
CA GLU A 130 -2.71 -11.85 0.55
C GLU A 130 -3.75 -11.38 -0.48
N PRO A 131 -4.84 -12.14 -0.73
CA PRO A 131 -5.86 -11.78 -1.72
C PRO A 131 -6.50 -10.41 -1.48
N ALA A 132 -6.57 -9.97 -0.22
CA ALA A 132 -7.12 -8.67 0.12
C ALA A 132 -6.28 -7.48 -0.41
N LEU A 133 -4.98 -7.66 -0.65
CA LEU A 133 -4.17 -6.69 -1.39
C LEU A 133 -4.44 -6.81 -2.89
N LEU A 134 -4.43 -8.03 -3.42
CA LEU A 134 -4.58 -8.29 -4.86
C LEU A 134 -5.89 -7.71 -5.40
N GLY A 135 -7.01 -7.95 -4.72
CA GLY A 135 -8.31 -7.41 -5.17
C GLY A 135 -8.36 -5.88 -5.19
N ARG A 136 -7.58 -5.19 -4.34
CA ARG A 136 -7.46 -3.72 -4.38
C ARG A 136 -6.59 -3.25 -5.55
N VAL A 137 -5.53 -3.99 -5.87
CA VAL A 137 -4.68 -3.72 -7.02
C VAL A 137 -5.43 -3.98 -8.33
N GLU A 138 -6.19 -5.07 -8.43
CA GLU A 138 -7.05 -5.38 -9.56
C GLU A 138 -8.09 -4.28 -9.80
N GLU A 139 -8.77 -3.84 -8.74
CA GLU A 139 -9.72 -2.71 -8.81
C GLU A 139 -9.08 -1.43 -9.36
N LEU A 140 -7.83 -1.14 -8.99
CA LEU A 140 -7.09 0.00 -9.53
C LEU A 140 -6.70 -0.19 -10.99
N ILE A 141 -6.25 -1.39 -11.37
CA ILE A 141 -5.89 -1.71 -12.76
C ILE A 141 -7.14 -1.53 -13.63
N ASP A 142 -8.25 -2.17 -13.27
CA ASP A 142 -9.52 -2.09 -13.99
C ASP A 142 -9.99 -0.64 -14.14
N PHE A 143 -9.81 0.18 -13.10
CA PHE A 143 -10.18 1.59 -13.15
C PHE A 143 -9.33 2.41 -14.12
N VAL A 144 -8.02 2.14 -14.22
CA VAL A 144 -7.11 2.95 -15.06
C VAL A 144 -7.02 2.45 -16.49
N THR A 145 -7.42 1.20 -16.78
CA THR A 145 -7.38 0.63 -18.14
C THR A 145 -8.70 0.68 -18.89
N ASN A 146 -9.83 0.93 -18.21
CA ASN A 146 -11.18 0.95 -18.82
C ASN A 146 -11.84 2.32 -18.73
#